data_AF-A0A3Q7J169-F1
#
_entry.id   AF-A0A3Q7J169-F1
#
_cell.length_a   1.000
_cell.length_b   1.000
_cell.length_c   1.000
_cell.angle_alpha   90.00
_cell.angle_beta   90.00
_cell.angle_gamma   90.00
#
_symmetry.space_group_name_H-M   'P 1'
#
loop_
_entity.id
_entity.type
_entity.pdbx_description
1 polymer ?
#
loop_
_entity_poly.entity_id
_entity_poly.type
_entity_poly.pdbx_seq_one_letter_code
_entity_poly.pdbx_strand_id
1 'polypeptide(L)' 'MSSSIGEELTLTGFWLQRWMSSDKAEERQSMIDYLLGLCRDGKLKYELEVSPFDDFHTALEKAMGKRGRQPKQVLKF' A
#
# COMPACT_ATOMS: atom_id res chain seq x y z
N MET A 1 41.82 -17.05 -18.75
CA MET A 1 40.92 -15.90 -18.53
C MET A 1 39.56 -16.47 -18.21
N SER A 2 39.16 -16.45 -16.94
CA SER A 2 37.85 -16.96 -16.51
C SER A 2 37.24 -15.92 -15.57
N SER A 3 36.37 -15.08 -16.11
CA SER A 3 35.53 -14.16 -15.36
C SER A 3 34.20 -14.86 -15.07
N SER A 4 33.97 -15.27 -13.82
CA SER A 4 32.65 -15.70 -13.37
C SER A 4 31.80 -14.44 -13.19
N ILE A 5 30.76 -14.29 -14.00
CA ILE A 5 29.75 -13.23 -13.88
C ILE A 5 28.92 -13.57 -12.64
N GLY A 6 29.26 -12.95 -11.50
CA GLY A 6 28.37 -12.92 -10.34
C GLY A 6 27.22 -11.97 -10.64
N GLU A 7 25.98 -12.39 -10.42
CA GLU A 7 24.82 -11.52 -10.56
C GLU A 7 24.98 -10.28 -9.66
N GLU A 8 24.96 -9.09 -10.25
CA GLU A 8 24.94 -7.82 -9.50
C GLU A 8 23.57 -7.68 -8.82
N LEU A 9 23.49 -8.13 -7.57
CA LEU A 9 22.32 -7.95 -6.74
C LEU A 9 22.32 -6.52 -6.16
N THR A 10 21.21 -5.81 -6.34
CA THR A 10 21.00 -4.49 -5.73
C THR A 10 20.00 -4.59 -4.58
N LEU A 11 20.38 -4.07 -3.42
CA LEU A 11 19.50 -3.91 -2.27
C LEU A 11 18.95 -2.48 -2.29
N THR A 12 17.63 -2.32 -2.43
CA THR A 12 16.97 -1.01 -2.44
C THR A 12 15.83 -0.98 -1.43
N GLY A 13 15.65 0.18 -0.80
CA GLY A 13 14.52 0.46 0.09
C GLY A 13 13.56 1.42 -0.58
N PHE A 14 12.26 1.25 -0.35
CA PHE A 14 11.23 2.17 -0.81
C PHE A 14 10.52 2.82 0.38
N TRP A 15 10.55 4.15 0.43
CA TRP A 15 9.84 4.91 1.44
C TRP A 15 8.76 5.77 0.78
N LEU A 16 7.51 5.34 0.89
CA LEU A 16 6.38 5.97 0.20
C LEU A 16 6.25 7.45 0.54
N GLN A 17 6.36 7.82 1.82
CA GLN A 17 6.23 9.22 2.23
C GLN A 17 7.29 10.12 1.59
N ARG A 18 8.53 9.64 1.44
CA ARG A 18 9.59 10.35 0.70
C ARG A 18 9.32 10.38 -0.80
N TRP A 19 8.62 9.39 -1.37
CA TRP A 19 8.19 9.47 -2.76
C TRP A 19 6.98 10.41 -2.96
N MET A 20 6.22 10.68 -1.89
CA MET A 20 5.10 11.64 -1.84
C MET A 20 5.50 13.13 -1.78
N SER A 21 6.79 13.48 -1.78
CA SER A 21 7.28 14.86 -1.70
C SER A 21 7.11 15.67 -2.99
N SER A 22 6.95 17.00 -2.92
CA SER A 22 6.58 17.85 -4.06
C SER A 22 7.42 17.68 -5.35
N ASP A 23 8.69 17.29 -5.24
CA ASP A 23 9.63 17.04 -6.36
C ASP A 23 9.21 15.91 -7.32
N LYS A 24 8.28 15.02 -6.92
CA LYS A 24 7.79 13.92 -7.77
C LYS A 24 6.30 14.01 -8.14
N ALA A 25 5.72 15.21 -8.11
CA ALA A 25 4.27 15.39 -8.25
C ALA A 25 3.67 14.77 -9.53
N GLU A 26 4.32 14.93 -10.68
CA GLU A 26 3.82 14.40 -11.96
C GLU A 26 3.89 12.86 -12.04
N GLU A 27 5.01 12.26 -11.61
CA GLU A 27 5.16 10.80 -11.52
C GLU A 27 4.11 10.19 -10.60
N ARG A 28 3.85 10.87 -9.47
CA ARG A 28 2.81 10.46 -8.53
C ARG A 28 1.43 10.51 -9.11
N GLN A 29 1.07 11.62 -9.73
CA GLN A 29 -0.25 11.79 -10.32
C GLN A 29 -0.49 10.70 -11.37
N SER A 30 0.49 10.46 -12.24
CA SER A 30 0.44 9.39 -13.24
C SER A 30 0.24 8.00 -12.62
N MET A 31 0.93 7.70 -11.52
CA MET A 31 0.77 6.43 -10.80
C MET A 31 -0.62 6.29 -10.17
N ILE A 32 -1.13 7.37 -9.57
CA ILE A 32 -2.48 7.40 -8.99
C ILE A 32 -3.53 7.16 -10.08
N ASP A 33 -3.42 7.85 -11.22
CA ASP A 33 -4.34 7.70 -12.34
C ASP A 33 -4.33 6.29 -12.92
N TYR A 34 -3.14 5.68 -13.02
CA TYR A 34 -2.99 4.27 -13.41
C TYR A 34 -3.70 3.33 -12.43
N LEU A 35 -3.48 3.48 -11.12
CA LEU A 35 -4.13 2.66 -10.09
C LEU A 35 -5.65 2.83 -10.12
N LEU A 36 -6.14 4.05 -10.32
CA LEU A 36 -7.58 4.31 -10.48
C LEU A 36 -8.15 3.63 -11.73
N GLY A 37 -7.41 3.61 -12.84
CA GLY A 37 -7.76 2.85 -14.04
C GLY A 37 -7.93 1.36 -13.74
N LEU A 38 -6.98 0.76 -13.03
CA LEU A 38 -7.06 -0.65 -12.62
C LEU A 38 -8.26 -0.93 -11.71
N CYS A 39 -8.59 -0.02 -10.79
CA CYS A 39 -9.78 -0.13 -9.94
C CYS A 39 -11.08 -0.08 -10.76
N ARG A 40 -11.18 0.87 -11.70
CA ARG A 40 -12.34 1.01 -12.61
C ARG A 40 -12.54 -0.23 -13.48
N ASP A 41 -11.45 -0.80 -13.97
CA ASP A 41 -11.44 -2.04 -14.75
C ASP A 41 -11.71 -3.30 -13.90
N GLY A 42 -11.82 -3.17 -12.57
CA GLY A 42 -11.99 -4.30 -11.66
C GLY A 42 -10.76 -5.21 -11.52
N LYS A 43 -9.61 -4.81 -12.09
CA LYS A 43 -8.31 -5.52 -12.01
C LYS A 43 -7.62 -5.31 -10.66
N LEU A 44 -7.95 -4.22 -9.97
CA LEU A 44 -7.52 -3.94 -8.61
C LEU A 44 -8.75 -3.86 -7.70
N LYS A 45 -8.85 -4.79 -6.76
CA LYS A 45 -9.90 -4.82 -5.73
C LYS A 45 -9.24 -4.76 -4.36
N TYR A 46 -9.86 -4.02 -3.45
CA TYR A 46 -9.37 -3.89 -2.09
C TYR A 46 -10.51 -4.13 -1.10
N GLU A 47 -10.32 -5.07 -0.19
CA GLU A 47 -11.28 -5.40 0.85
C GLU A 47 -11.11 -4.44 2.04
N LEU A 48 -12.19 -3.74 2.38
CA LEU A 48 -12.25 -2.75 3.44
C LEU A 48 -13.36 -3.12 4.41
N GLU A 49 -13.12 -2.88 5.69
CA GLU A 49 -14.17 -2.89 6.70
C GLU A 49 -14.32 -1.48 7.26
N VAL A 50 -15.54 -0.94 7.19
CA VAL A 50 -15.85 0.36 7.78
C VAL A 50 -16.36 0.12 9.20
N SER A 51 -15.69 0.73 10.19
CA SER A 51 -16.05 0.62 11.60
C SER A 51 -16.41 2.01 12.15
N PRO A 52 -17.49 2.13 12.94
CA PRO A 52 -17.76 3.35 13.71
C PRO A 52 -16.58 3.67 14.63
N PHE A 53 -16.34 4.96 14.90
CA PHE A 53 -15.30 5.37 15.85
C PHE A 53 -15.55 4.81 17.26
N ASP A 54 -16.81 4.60 17.66
CA ASP A 54 -17.17 3.96 18.94
C ASP A 54 -16.56 2.54 19.08
N ASP A 55 -16.30 1.86 17.95
CA ASP A 55 -15.68 0.53 17.90
C ASP A 55 -14.15 0.58 17.72
N PHE A 56 -13.51 1.73 17.97
CA PHE A 56 -12.09 1.95 17.70
C PHE A 56 -11.18 0.84 18.25
N HIS A 57 -11.40 0.40 19.49
CA HIS A 57 -10.56 -0.62 20.11
C HIS A 57 -10.65 -1.96 19.36
N THR A 58 -11.86 -2.36 18.98
CA THR A 58 -12.09 -3.56 18.17
C THR A 58 -11.45 -3.44 16.79
N ALA A 59 -11.60 -2.30 16.12
CA ALA A 59 -10.97 -2.04 14.83
C ALA A 59 -9.42 -2.08 14.94
N LEU A 60 -8.85 -1.55 16.03
CA LEU A 60 -7.41 -1.61 16.26
C LEU A 60 -6.91 -3.04 16.45
N GLU A 61 -7.60 -3.86 17.23
CA GLU A 61 -7.24 -5.28 17.40
C GLU A 61 -7.24 -6.04 16.06
N LYS A 62 -8.24 -5.77 15.21
CA LYS A 62 -8.30 -6.33 13.87
C LYS A 62 -7.12 -5.89 13.01
N ALA A 63 -6.81 -4.59 12.99
CA ALA A 63 -5.71 -4.03 12.21
C ALA A 63 -4.32 -4.53 12.65
N MET A 64 -4.17 -4.86 13.94
CA MET A 64 -2.95 -5.47 14.50
C MET A 64 -2.83 -6.98 14.24
N GLY A 65 -3.82 -7.60 13.59
CA GLY A 65 -3.84 -9.04 13.33
C GLY A 65 -4.18 -9.91 14.54
N LYS A 66 -4.60 -9.32 15.67
CA LYS A 66 -5.00 -10.07 16.89
C LYS A 66 -6.24 -10.94 16.66
N ARG A 67 -7.02 -10.63 15.63
CA ARG A 67 -8.22 -11.39 15.22
C ARG A 67 -8.01 -12.12 13.89
N GLY A 68 -6.77 -12.49 13.57
CA GLY A 68 -6.42 -13.13 12.31
C GLY A 68 -6.35 -12.16 11.13
N ARG A 69 -6.42 -12.69 9.90
CA ARG A 69 -6.43 -11.87 8.68
C ARG A 69 -7.76 -11.14 8.59
N GLN A 70 -7.72 -9.85 8.86
CA GLN A 70 -8.88 -8.96 8.78
C GLN A 70 -8.68 -7.98 7.61
N PRO A 71 -9.76 -7.55 6.93
CA PRO A 71 -9.71 -6.46 5.97
C PRO A 71 -9.16 -5.19 6.61
N LYS A 72 -8.71 -4.25 5.77
CA LYS A 72 -8.23 -2.96 6.26
C LYS A 72 -9.39 -2.21 6.89
N GLN A 73 -9.20 -1.82 8.16
CA GLN A 73 -10.19 -1.11 8.95
C GLN A 73 -10.15 0.38 8.60
N VAL A 74 -11.33 0.96 8.34
CA VAL A 74 -11.53 2.38 8.03
C VAL A 74 -12.50 2.95 9.05
N LEU A 75 -12.05 3.94 9.82
CA LEU A 75 -12.88 4.57 10.84
C LEU A 75 -13.84 5.56 10.20
N LYS A 76 -15.11 5.49 10.60
CA LYS A 76 -16.14 6.46 10.29
C LYS A 76 -16.48 7.26 11.55
N PHE A 77 -16.38 8.58 11.43
CA PHE A 77 -16.69 9.56 12.46
C PHE A 77 -18.13 10.06 12.34
#